data_AF-A0A7J0BSV2-F1
#
_entry.id   AF-A0A7J0BSV2-F1
#
_cell.length_a   1.000
_cell.length_b   1.000
_cell.length_c   1.000
_cell.angle_alpha   90.00
_cell.angle_beta   90.00
_cell.angle_gamma   90.00
#
_symmetry.space_group_name_H-M   'P 1'
#
loop_
_entity.id
_entity.type
_entity.pdbx_description
1 polymer ?
#
loop_
_entity_poly.entity_id
_entity_poly.type
_entity_poly.pdbx_seq_one_letter_code
_entity_poly.pdbx_strand_id
1 'polypeptide(L)'
;MLANRFRGLWLAGFSEELVDAVQMITTHCGHWNEAVYAINDLLRFDFKTASVEEISALNTLKNSLLPSALEYRIHLCLCGDFRYSDLFLEEDTESELKQATLATQELGKELASDPNTFASLLPKILEYDSGQLFDLGHGVAMHSPNKATWHVIYETFSLLPEQGKAIRFVQGFLYLLADMKSELANSILDQSLTDIYFSKYFMLIQKESPLDEKAIKRIIDSIHIGKCQTYWYKLLGYGKVHEQLSDNDLYLILSVLSNKNDSTEVMLEILYMRLKKSSPYSSVTQMALRLISQADNNTIRIMDYQIGSIIESCTDLHSPKEHAPEIFDNIISQLKDRLSILDCQYTLEKLAQWWPYGFIKKFVLSDSCSSVPYCAYHDSEYGLWKFLAMIDEEVIHDCCAPDPQVNYLKMAKALNPKVRTEEGDVCWTPLALNMLEQHDSPTELLDIFKITLEPMSWRGSRAEIMEQNLPLFDQLLDHKDKRVRDWATTNKSLFANRVKKEKQSEEKEERVKFERFE
;
A
#
# COMPACT_ATOMS: atom_id res chain seq x y z
N MET A 1 1.81 32.97 18.17
CA MET A 1 2.17 32.88 19.61
C MET A 1 0.96 32.93 20.53
N LEU A 2 0.04 33.91 20.38
CA LEU A 2 -1.15 34.02 21.24
C LEU A 2 -2.18 32.90 20.98
N ALA A 3 -2.46 32.55 19.71
CA ALA A 3 -3.39 31.47 19.35
C ALA A 3 -2.99 30.11 19.95
N ASN A 4 -1.70 29.74 19.85
CA ASN A 4 -1.18 28.48 20.41
C ASN A 4 -1.28 28.39 21.94
N ARG A 5 -1.51 29.50 22.64
CA ARG A 5 -1.67 29.58 24.10
C ARG A 5 -3.10 29.91 24.51
N PHE A 6 -4.01 30.17 23.56
CA PHE A 6 -5.37 30.63 23.80
C PHE A 6 -6.14 29.68 24.73
N ARG A 7 -6.15 28.38 24.41
CA ARG A 7 -6.79 27.33 25.22
C ARG A 7 -6.30 27.34 26.67
N GLY A 8 -4.98 27.37 26.87
CA GLY A 8 -4.39 27.36 28.21
C GLY A 8 -4.65 28.64 29.01
N LEU A 9 -4.68 29.80 28.34
CA LEU A 9 -4.98 31.09 28.96
C LEU A 9 -6.46 31.21 29.34
N TRP A 10 -7.35 30.68 28.50
CA TRP A 10 -8.79 30.64 28.79
C TRP A 10 -9.08 29.79 30.03
N LEU A 11 -8.49 28.58 30.12
CA LEU A 11 -8.64 27.70 31.28
C LEU A 11 -7.98 28.26 32.55
N ALA A 12 -7.00 29.16 32.42
CA ALA A 12 -6.36 29.84 33.53
C ALA A 12 -7.15 31.07 34.04
N GLY A 13 -8.30 31.38 33.45
CA GLY A 13 -9.21 32.45 33.90
C GLY A 13 -9.03 33.81 33.22
N PHE A 14 -8.25 33.90 32.13
CA PHE A 14 -8.03 35.14 31.38
C PHE A 14 -9.03 35.33 30.22
N SER A 15 -10.30 34.95 30.42
CA SER A 15 -11.31 34.94 29.35
C SER A 15 -11.68 36.35 28.87
N GLU A 16 -11.78 37.32 29.78
CA GLU A 16 -12.09 38.72 29.43
C GLU A 16 -10.97 39.35 28.61
N GLU A 17 -9.70 39.18 29.02
CA GLU A 17 -8.55 39.73 28.31
C GLU A 17 -8.35 39.08 26.94
N LEU A 18 -8.70 37.80 26.79
CA LEU A 18 -8.69 37.11 25.50
C LEU A 18 -9.79 37.63 24.57
N VAL A 19 -10.99 37.93 25.08
CA VAL A 19 -12.07 38.55 24.31
C VAL A 19 -11.65 39.93 23.81
N ASP A 20 -11.05 40.75 24.67
CA ASP A 20 -10.55 42.08 24.29
C ASP A 20 -9.42 41.99 23.25
N ALA A 21 -8.48 41.06 23.44
CA ALA A 21 -7.39 40.83 22.48
C ALA A 21 -7.92 40.39 21.11
N VAL A 22 -8.92 39.50 21.10
CA VAL A 22 -9.61 39.08 19.87
C VAL A 22 -10.29 40.27 19.20
N GLN A 23 -11.07 41.07 19.94
CA GLN A 23 -11.75 42.25 19.37
C GLN A 23 -10.75 43.26 18.80
N MET A 24 -9.63 43.51 19.50
CA MET A 24 -8.59 44.42 19.04
C MET A 24 -7.94 43.91 17.75
N ILE A 25 -7.61 42.61 17.68
CA ILE A 25 -7.00 42.00 16.49
C ILE A 25 -7.99 41.99 15.32
N THR A 26 -9.25 41.63 15.53
CA THR A 26 -10.28 41.67 14.48
C THR A 26 -10.47 43.10 13.96
N THR A 27 -10.44 44.11 14.83
CA THR A 27 -10.60 45.52 14.43
C THR A 27 -9.43 46.04 13.58
N HIS A 28 -8.19 45.63 13.89
CA HIS A 28 -7.00 46.13 13.21
C HIS A 28 -6.53 45.27 12.03
N CYS A 29 -6.75 43.96 12.10
CA CYS A 29 -6.25 42.97 11.15
C CYS A 29 -7.36 42.26 10.37
N GLY A 30 -8.63 42.50 10.70
CA GLY A 30 -9.80 41.97 10.01
C GLY A 30 -10.21 40.55 10.43
N HIS A 31 -9.26 39.60 10.50
CA HIS A 31 -9.56 38.19 10.80
C HIS A 31 -8.39 37.47 11.47
N TRP A 32 -8.66 36.38 12.20
CA TRP A 32 -7.63 35.58 12.88
C TRP A 32 -7.99 34.09 12.94
N ASN A 33 -7.57 33.35 11.91
CA ASN A 33 -7.96 31.95 11.68
C ASN A 33 -7.45 31.00 12.77
N GLU A 34 -6.25 31.24 13.26
CA GLU A 34 -5.63 30.44 14.32
C GLU A 34 -6.36 30.60 15.65
N ALA A 35 -6.99 31.75 15.90
CA ALA A 35 -7.84 31.93 17.07
C ALA A 35 -9.17 31.17 16.94
N VAL A 36 -9.76 31.12 15.74
CA VAL A 36 -10.95 30.30 15.46
C VAL A 36 -10.66 28.82 15.74
N TYR A 37 -9.53 28.31 15.26
CA TYR A 37 -9.08 26.94 15.56
C TYR A 37 -8.91 26.71 17.06
N ALA A 38 -8.23 27.62 17.76
CA ALA A 38 -7.99 27.46 19.19
C ALA A 38 -9.28 27.52 20.03
N ILE A 39 -10.28 28.30 19.60
CA ILE A 39 -11.62 28.32 20.21
C ILE A 39 -12.36 27.00 19.95
N ASN A 40 -12.26 26.44 18.74
CA ASN A 40 -12.87 25.15 18.42
C ASN A 40 -12.22 23.99 19.20
N ASP A 41 -10.89 23.98 19.36
CA ASP A 41 -10.18 23.01 20.20
C ASP A 41 -10.62 23.13 21.68
N LEU A 42 -10.75 24.35 22.20
CA LEU A 42 -11.24 24.59 23.56
C LEU A 42 -12.68 24.06 23.74
N LEU A 43 -13.58 24.38 22.80
CA LEU A 43 -14.98 23.90 22.80
C LEU A 43 -15.04 22.37 22.73
N ARG A 44 -14.20 21.76 21.89
CA ARG A 44 -14.18 20.30 21.65
C ARG A 44 -13.63 19.50 22.82
N PHE A 45 -12.54 19.97 23.45
CA PHE A 45 -11.79 19.16 24.41
C PHE A 45 -12.05 19.50 25.87
N ASP A 46 -12.38 20.75 26.20
CA ASP A 46 -12.48 21.18 27.61
C ASP A 46 -13.90 21.60 28.04
N PHE A 47 -14.80 21.89 27.10
CA PHE A 47 -16.12 22.46 27.39
C PHE A 47 -17.29 21.49 27.13
N LYS A 48 -17.06 20.17 27.04
CA LYS A 48 -18.13 19.16 26.87
C LYS A 48 -19.16 19.12 28.00
N THR A 49 -18.80 19.57 29.21
CA THR A 49 -19.67 19.59 30.41
C THR A 49 -19.80 21.00 31.01
N ALA A 50 -19.43 22.04 30.25
CA ALA A 50 -19.44 23.42 30.71
C ALA A 50 -20.83 24.05 30.66
N SER A 51 -20.95 25.27 31.22
CA SER A 51 -22.21 26.02 31.22
C SER A 51 -22.64 26.40 29.80
N VAL A 52 -23.95 26.45 29.55
CA VAL A 52 -24.52 26.84 28.24
C VAL A 52 -24.12 28.28 27.89
N GLU A 53 -23.96 29.12 28.91
CA GLU A 53 -23.56 30.52 28.80
C GLU A 53 -22.12 30.68 28.28
N GLU A 54 -21.17 29.90 28.79
CA GLU A 54 -19.76 29.94 28.34
C GLU A 54 -19.59 29.39 26.93
N ILE A 55 -20.30 28.30 26.60
CA ILE A 55 -20.31 27.75 25.23
C ILE A 55 -20.91 28.78 24.26
N SER A 56 -21.99 29.47 24.65
CA SER A 56 -22.59 30.55 23.86
C SER A 56 -21.64 31.74 23.66
N ALA A 57 -20.92 32.15 24.70
CA ALA A 57 -19.94 33.23 24.63
C ALA A 57 -18.76 32.89 23.69
N LEU A 58 -18.22 31.68 23.80
CA LEU A 58 -17.15 31.19 22.91
C LEU A 58 -17.61 31.08 21.45
N ASN A 59 -18.83 30.59 21.20
CA ASN A 59 -19.39 30.56 19.85
C ASN A 59 -19.63 31.97 19.29
N THR A 60 -20.05 32.93 20.12
CA THR A 60 -20.20 34.33 19.71
C THR A 60 -18.85 34.94 19.34
N LEU A 61 -17.81 34.69 20.15
CA LEU A 61 -16.44 35.12 19.89
C LEU A 61 -15.86 34.47 18.62
N LYS A 62 -16.17 33.18 18.40
CA LYS A 62 -15.81 32.48 17.17
C LYS A 62 -16.42 33.14 15.95
N ASN A 63 -17.72 33.43 15.99
CA ASN A 63 -18.44 34.01 14.87
C ASN A 63 -17.98 35.43 14.55
N SER A 64 -17.52 36.21 15.55
CA SER A 64 -16.98 37.56 15.32
C SER A 64 -15.58 37.56 14.68
N LEU A 65 -14.86 36.45 14.78
CA LEU A 65 -13.55 36.24 14.14
C LEU A 65 -13.67 35.84 12.66
N LEU A 66 -14.85 35.39 12.22
CA LEU A 66 -15.06 34.97 10.85
C LEU A 66 -15.25 36.17 9.92
N PRO A 67 -14.56 36.21 8.78
CA PRO A 67 -14.75 37.29 7.82
C PRO A 67 -16.17 37.27 7.24
N SER A 68 -16.80 38.44 7.16
CA SER A 68 -18.10 38.60 6.49
C SER A 68 -17.96 38.83 4.98
N ALA A 69 -16.85 39.43 4.53
CA ALA A 69 -16.64 39.68 3.11
C ALA A 69 -16.19 38.41 2.36
N LEU A 70 -16.73 38.26 1.15
CA LEU A 70 -16.54 37.09 0.29
C LEU A 70 -15.06 36.78 0.01
N GLU A 71 -14.25 37.79 -0.30
CA GLU A 71 -12.83 37.62 -0.64
C GLU A 71 -12.04 36.94 0.49
N TYR A 72 -12.30 37.34 1.73
CA TYR A 72 -11.65 36.77 2.90
C TYR A 72 -12.18 35.36 3.21
N ARG A 73 -13.49 35.12 3.04
CA ARG A 73 -14.07 33.77 3.19
C ARG A 73 -13.49 32.79 2.16
N ILE A 74 -13.25 33.23 0.93
CA ILE A 74 -12.54 32.44 -0.08
C ILE A 74 -11.07 32.25 0.30
N HIS A 75 -10.41 33.27 0.85
CA HIS A 75 -9.03 33.14 1.30
C HIS A 75 -8.85 32.05 2.36
N LEU A 76 -9.84 31.87 3.26
CA LEU A 76 -9.86 30.74 4.19
C LEU A 76 -9.77 29.39 3.48
N CYS A 77 -10.44 29.24 2.34
CA CYS A 77 -10.40 28.00 1.57
C CYS A 77 -9.04 27.71 0.91
N LEU A 78 -8.21 28.74 0.76
CA LEU A 78 -6.87 28.65 0.16
C LEU A 78 -5.78 28.35 1.19
N CYS A 79 -6.04 28.53 2.48
CA CYS A 79 -5.08 28.27 3.55
C CYS A 79 -4.92 26.76 3.79
N GLY A 80 -3.84 26.16 3.26
CA GLY A 80 -3.61 24.71 3.32
C GLY A 80 -3.54 24.09 4.73
N ASP A 81 -3.12 24.85 5.74
CA ASP A 81 -3.03 24.38 7.13
C ASP A 81 -4.36 24.51 7.90
N PHE A 82 -5.36 25.18 7.32
CA PHE A 82 -6.68 25.43 7.94
C PHE A 82 -7.79 24.81 7.09
N ARG A 83 -8.46 23.78 7.60
CA ARG A 83 -9.59 23.20 6.89
C ARG A 83 -10.85 24.01 7.21
N TYR A 84 -11.66 24.33 6.21
CA TYR A 84 -12.95 24.99 6.42
C TYR A 84 -13.90 24.11 7.25
N SER A 85 -13.65 22.79 7.31
CA SER A 85 -14.29 21.89 8.28
C SER A 85 -13.96 22.23 9.72
N ASP A 86 -12.79 22.79 9.99
CA ASP A 86 -12.37 23.22 11.31
C ASP A 86 -13.21 24.41 11.80
N LEU A 87 -14.15 24.96 11.03
CA LEU A 87 -15.16 25.95 11.44
C LEU A 87 -16.38 25.34 12.14
N PHE A 88 -16.64 24.06 11.89
CA PHE A 88 -17.82 23.35 12.39
C PHE A 88 -17.44 22.55 13.64
N LEU A 89 -18.38 22.42 14.57
CA LEU A 89 -18.21 21.66 15.80
C LEU A 89 -19.41 20.72 15.93
N GLU A 90 -19.22 19.44 15.64
CA GLU A 90 -20.21 18.40 15.91
C GLU A 90 -19.56 17.17 16.56
N GLU A 91 -20.37 16.35 17.22
CA GLU A 91 -19.87 15.13 17.87
C GLU A 91 -19.41 14.08 16.85
N ASP A 92 -19.89 14.16 15.60
CA ASP A 92 -19.58 13.25 14.50
C ASP A 92 -18.77 13.93 13.40
N THR A 93 -17.61 13.33 13.08
CA THR A 93 -16.64 13.83 12.09
C THR A 93 -17.18 13.75 10.66
N GLU A 94 -18.07 12.81 10.38
CA GLU A 94 -18.69 12.68 9.05
C GLU A 94 -19.66 13.85 8.78
N SER A 95 -20.38 14.29 9.82
CA SER A 95 -21.29 15.43 9.73
C SER A 95 -20.56 16.76 9.58
N GLU A 96 -19.45 16.97 10.30
CA GLU A 96 -18.58 18.16 10.16
C GLU A 96 -18.07 18.33 8.72
N LEU A 97 -17.56 17.24 8.12
CA LEU A 97 -17.06 17.25 6.75
C LEU A 97 -18.16 17.57 5.73
N LYS A 98 -19.36 17.03 5.93
CA LYS A 98 -20.51 17.29 5.07
C LYS A 98 -20.95 18.75 5.13
N GLN A 99 -20.97 19.36 6.33
CA GLN A 99 -21.32 20.77 6.47
C GLN A 99 -20.28 21.69 5.83
N ALA A 100 -18.99 21.38 6.01
CA ALA A 100 -17.90 22.09 5.37
C ALA A 100 -18.01 22.07 3.83
N THR A 101 -18.33 20.89 3.29
CA THR A 101 -18.57 20.68 1.86
C THR A 101 -19.69 21.60 1.36
N LEU A 102 -20.86 21.55 2.01
CA LEU A 102 -22.02 22.37 1.63
C LEU A 102 -21.73 23.87 1.72
N ALA A 103 -21.09 24.32 2.80
CA ALA A 103 -20.78 25.72 2.98
C ALA A 103 -19.74 26.24 1.96
N THR A 104 -18.77 25.40 1.56
CA THR A 104 -17.81 25.72 0.50
C THR A 104 -18.49 25.77 -0.88
N GLN A 105 -19.47 24.90 -1.13
CA GLN A 105 -20.28 24.96 -2.35
C GLN A 105 -21.15 26.23 -2.40
N GLU A 106 -21.75 26.66 -1.29
CA GLU A 106 -22.47 27.94 -1.22
C GLU A 106 -21.55 29.14 -1.45
N LEU A 107 -20.32 29.11 -0.94
CA LEU A 107 -19.30 30.12 -1.26
C LEU A 107 -19.01 30.18 -2.76
N GLY A 108 -18.90 29.02 -3.42
CA GLY A 108 -18.70 28.96 -4.87
C GLY A 108 -19.88 29.57 -5.65
N LYS A 109 -21.12 29.38 -5.20
CA LYS A 109 -22.30 30.02 -5.81
C LYS A 109 -22.27 31.53 -5.65
N GLU A 110 -21.96 32.00 -4.45
CA GLU A 110 -21.85 33.44 -4.14
C GLU A 110 -20.77 34.08 -5.03
N LEU A 111 -19.60 33.44 -5.15
CA LEU A 111 -18.52 33.86 -6.03
C LEU A 111 -18.97 33.96 -7.50
N ALA A 112 -19.65 32.95 -8.01
CA ALA A 112 -20.12 32.93 -9.39
C ALA A 112 -21.19 33.99 -9.68
N SER A 113 -21.89 34.50 -8.66
CA SER A 113 -22.92 35.53 -8.80
C SER A 113 -22.36 36.94 -9.05
N ASP A 114 -21.08 37.15 -8.73
CA ASP A 114 -20.35 38.39 -9.02
C ASP A 114 -19.18 38.11 -10.00
N PRO A 115 -19.39 38.30 -11.32
CA PRO A 115 -18.38 38.04 -12.33
C PRO A 115 -17.08 38.84 -12.14
N ASN A 116 -17.15 40.05 -11.58
CA ASN A 116 -15.96 40.89 -11.39
C ASN A 116 -15.10 40.34 -10.25
N THR A 117 -15.73 40.00 -9.12
CA THR A 117 -15.05 39.37 -7.98
C THR A 117 -14.53 37.98 -8.35
N PHE A 118 -15.29 37.20 -9.12
CA PHE A 118 -14.83 35.91 -9.64
C PHE A 118 -13.56 36.05 -10.48
N ALA A 119 -13.55 36.93 -11.48
CA ALA A 119 -12.39 37.15 -12.33
C ALA A 119 -11.16 37.67 -11.55
N SER A 120 -11.39 38.51 -10.53
CA SER A 120 -10.33 39.05 -9.67
C SER A 120 -9.67 37.97 -8.78
N LEU A 121 -10.47 37.09 -8.17
CA LEU A 121 -9.97 36.08 -7.23
C LEU A 121 -9.49 34.80 -7.89
N LEU A 122 -9.95 34.50 -9.11
CA LEU A 122 -9.65 33.23 -9.79
C LEU A 122 -8.15 32.93 -9.99
N PRO A 123 -7.27 33.89 -10.35
CA PRO A 123 -5.84 33.63 -10.44
C PRO A 123 -5.29 33.08 -9.11
N LYS A 124 -5.67 33.73 -7.99
CA LYS A 124 -5.26 33.30 -6.66
C LYS A 124 -5.83 31.94 -6.32
N ILE A 125 -7.10 31.67 -6.62
CA ILE A 125 -7.73 30.35 -6.37
C ILE A 125 -6.97 29.22 -7.10
N LEU A 126 -6.55 29.48 -8.33
CA LEU A 126 -5.87 28.49 -9.18
C LEU A 126 -4.38 28.31 -8.86
N GLU A 127 -3.82 29.04 -7.88
CA GLU A 127 -2.41 28.94 -7.44
C GLU A 127 -2.20 28.06 -6.18
N TYR A 128 -3.26 27.74 -5.43
CA TYR A 128 -3.16 26.96 -4.17
C TYR A 128 -3.70 25.54 -4.36
N ASP A 129 -3.05 24.52 -3.80
CA ASP A 129 -3.61 23.17 -3.76
C ASP A 129 -4.28 22.91 -2.40
N SER A 130 -5.62 22.98 -2.37
CA SER A 130 -6.44 22.69 -1.18
C SER A 130 -7.58 21.74 -1.55
N GLY A 131 -7.90 20.80 -0.66
CA GLY A 131 -8.99 19.84 -0.87
C GLY A 131 -10.34 20.52 -1.11
N GLN A 132 -10.56 21.68 -0.48
CA GLN A 132 -11.80 22.45 -0.57
C GLN A 132 -12.02 23.11 -1.93
N LEU A 133 -10.97 23.23 -2.75
CA LEU A 133 -11.10 23.83 -4.07
C LEU A 133 -11.99 23.03 -4.99
N PHE A 134 -12.06 21.71 -4.80
CA PHE A 134 -13.04 20.89 -5.49
C PHE A 134 -14.46 21.37 -5.19
N ASP A 135 -14.82 21.51 -3.92
CA ASP A 135 -16.16 21.95 -3.51
C ASP A 135 -16.46 23.39 -3.93
N LEU A 136 -15.44 24.27 -3.94
CA LEU A 136 -15.59 25.65 -4.40
C LEU A 136 -15.90 25.70 -5.91
N GLY A 137 -15.16 24.93 -6.73
CA GLY A 137 -15.42 24.81 -8.16
C GLY A 137 -16.77 24.18 -8.47
N HIS A 138 -17.17 23.19 -7.68
CA HIS A 138 -18.50 22.59 -7.74
C HIS A 138 -19.59 23.64 -7.46
N GLY A 139 -19.41 24.47 -6.43
CA GLY A 139 -20.30 25.58 -6.12
C GLY A 139 -20.45 26.59 -7.26
N VAL A 140 -19.34 26.96 -7.92
CA VAL A 140 -19.37 27.85 -9.09
C VAL A 140 -20.20 27.24 -10.23
N ALA A 141 -20.05 25.94 -10.48
CA ALA A 141 -20.85 25.23 -11.47
C ALA A 141 -22.34 25.16 -11.08
N MET A 142 -22.72 25.19 -9.80
CA MET A 142 -24.13 25.19 -9.39
C MET A 142 -24.84 26.48 -9.83
N HIS A 143 -24.14 27.62 -9.85
CA HIS A 143 -24.73 28.91 -10.26
C HIS A 143 -24.54 29.18 -11.75
N SER A 144 -23.34 28.93 -12.29
CA SER A 144 -22.98 29.27 -13.67
C SER A 144 -22.34 28.10 -14.44
N PRO A 145 -23.09 27.01 -14.73
CA PRO A 145 -22.59 25.90 -15.52
C PRO A 145 -22.65 26.26 -17.02
N ASN A 146 -21.81 27.19 -17.50
CA ASN A 146 -21.90 27.67 -18.88
C ASN A 146 -20.52 27.89 -19.52
N LYS A 147 -20.52 28.06 -20.85
CA LYS A 147 -19.30 28.20 -21.65
C LYS A 147 -18.52 29.49 -21.34
N ALA A 148 -19.20 30.56 -20.93
CA ALA A 148 -18.54 31.82 -20.58
C ALA A 148 -17.72 31.68 -19.30
N THR A 149 -18.27 31.02 -18.28
CA THR A 149 -17.54 30.70 -17.03
C THR A 149 -16.35 29.80 -17.30
N TRP A 150 -16.52 28.74 -18.12
CA TRP A 150 -15.40 27.90 -18.54
C TRP A 150 -14.30 28.70 -19.26
N HIS A 151 -14.68 29.64 -20.13
CA HIS A 151 -13.72 30.45 -20.86
C HIS A 151 -12.85 31.31 -19.92
N VAL A 152 -13.45 31.94 -18.91
CA VAL A 152 -12.70 32.70 -17.88
C VAL A 152 -11.75 31.79 -17.10
N ILE A 153 -12.20 30.58 -16.73
CA ILE A 153 -11.35 29.57 -16.06
C ILE A 153 -10.18 29.16 -16.94
N TYR A 154 -10.45 28.83 -18.21
CA TYR A 154 -9.43 28.42 -19.17
C TYR A 154 -8.39 29.52 -19.40
N GLU A 155 -8.82 30.76 -19.68
CA GLU A 155 -7.92 31.88 -19.93
C GLU A 155 -7.03 32.15 -18.72
N THR A 156 -7.61 32.20 -17.52
CA THR A 156 -6.84 32.39 -16.28
C THR A 156 -5.85 31.25 -16.06
N PHE A 157 -6.31 30.00 -16.20
CA PHE A 157 -5.47 28.82 -16.02
C PHE A 157 -4.31 28.78 -17.03
N SER A 158 -4.54 29.23 -18.27
CA SER A 158 -3.52 29.25 -19.34
C SER A 158 -2.37 30.21 -19.05
N LEU A 159 -2.64 31.31 -18.33
CA LEU A 159 -1.68 32.37 -18.02
C LEU A 159 -0.81 32.07 -16.78
N LEU A 160 -1.23 31.15 -15.92
CA LEU A 160 -0.50 30.81 -14.70
C LEU A 160 0.78 30.00 -14.99
N PRO A 161 1.83 30.14 -14.15
CA PRO A 161 3.02 29.30 -14.23
C PRO A 161 2.66 27.83 -13.95
N GLU A 162 3.42 26.88 -14.51
CA GLU A 162 3.13 25.45 -14.29
C GLU A 162 3.31 25.00 -12.84
N GLN A 163 4.27 25.61 -12.14
CA GLN A 163 4.51 25.39 -10.72
C GLN A 163 3.43 26.14 -9.94
N GLY A 164 2.53 25.40 -9.29
CA GLY A 164 1.43 25.96 -8.50
C GLY A 164 0.04 25.86 -9.12
N LYS A 165 -0.15 25.28 -10.32
CA LYS A 165 -1.51 25.13 -10.87
C LYS A 165 -2.37 24.17 -10.05
N ALA A 166 -3.48 24.68 -9.55
CA ALA A 166 -4.49 23.92 -8.84
C ALA A 166 -5.56 23.38 -9.79
N ILE A 167 -5.43 22.11 -10.18
CA ILE A 167 -6.42 21.46 -11.04
C ILE A 167 -7.72 21.12 -10.28
N ARG A 168 -7.68 21.04 -8.94
CA ARG A 168 -8.83 20.64 -8.09
C ARG A 168 -10.06 21.51 -8.28
N PHE A 169 -9.89 22.81 -8.42
CA PHE A 169 -11.00 23.71 -8.72
C PHE A 169 -11.67 23.36 -10.05
N VAL A 170 -10.87 23.08 -11.08
CA VAL A 170 -11.36 22.68 -12.40
C VAL A 170 -12.07 21.33 -12.34
N GLN A 171 -11.54 20.37 -11.56
CA GLN A 171 -12.16 19.07 -11.32
C GLN A 171 -13.56 19.22 -10.74
N GLY A 172 -13.72 20.03 -9.69
CA GLY A 172 -15.01 20.29 -9.07
C GLY A 172 -16.03 20.96 -9.99
N PHE A 173 -15.59 21.93 -10.78
CA PHE A 173 -16.43 22.58 -11.79
C PHE A 173 -16.90 21.58 -12.86
N LEU A 174 -15.99 20.75 -13.38
CA LEU A 174 -16.29 19.76 -14.41
C LEU A 174 -17.16 18.61 -13.91
N TYR A 175 -16.98 18.19 -12.65
CA TYR A 175 -17.79 17.16 -12.01
C TYR A 175 -19.28 17.49 -12.12
N LEU A 176 -19.69 18.66 -11.60
CA LEU A 176 -21.10 19.06 -11.65
C LEU A 176 -21.54 19.42 -13.07
N LEU A 177 -20.64 19.96 -13.91
CA LEU A 177 -20.96 20.28 -15.29
C LEU A 177 -21.29 19.01 -16.11
N ALA A 178 -20.64 17.88 -15.83
CA ALA A 178 -20.91 16.61 -16.48
C ALA A 178 -22.36 16.15 -16.25
N ASP A 179 -22.85 16.32 -15.02
CA ASP A 179 -24.23 15.99 -14.64
C ASP A 179 -25.25 16.99 -15.20
N MET A 180 -24.95 18.30 -15.12
CA MET A 180 -25.91 19.36 -15.48
C MET A 180 -25.96 19.65 -16.98
N LYS A 181 -24.81 19.59 -17.68
CA LYS A 181 -24.64 19.93 -19.10
C LYS A 181 -23.60 19.04 -19.77
N SER A 182 -23.91 17.76 -19.85
CA SER A 182 -23.06 16.71 -20.43
C SER A 182 -22.47 17.03 -21.81
N GLU A 183 -23.22 17.68 -22.71
CA GLU A 183 -22.71 18.08 -24.04
C GLU A 183 -21.59 19.12 -23.95
N LEU A 184 -21.72 20.10 -23.04
CA LEU A 184 -20.67 21.10 -22.83
C LEU A 184 -19.45 20.48 -22.15
N ALA A 185 -19.66 19.62 -21.13
CA ALA A 185 -18.58 18.90 -20.47
C ALA A 185 -17.80 18.02 -21.47
N ASN A 186 -18.51 17.27 -22.32
CA ASN A 186 -17.89 16.46 -23.38
C ASN A 186 -17.08 17.33 -24.34
N SER A 187 -17.63 18.46 -24.82
CA SER A 187 -16.89 19.38 -25.68
C SER A 187 -15.61 19.92 -25.01
N ILE A 188 -15.62 20.15 -23.70
CA ILE A 188 -14.45 20.63 -22.96
C ILE A 188 -13.41 19.52 -22.84
N LEU A 189 -13.82 18.30 -22.51
CA LEU A 189 -12.91 17.14 -22.42
C LEU A 189 -12.29 16.79 -23.77
N ASP A 190 -13.06 16.86 -24.86
CA ASP A 190 -12.57 16.63 -26.23
C ASP A 190 -11.49 17.67 -26.61
N GLN A 191 -11.70 18.95 -26.27
CA GLN A 191 -10.70 20.01 -26.50
C GLN A 191 -9.45 19.81 -25.63
N SER A 192 -9.63 19.35 -24.40
CA SER A 192 -8.54 19.15 -23.43
C SER A 192 -7.53 18.08 -23.85
N LEU A 193 -7.90 17.14 -24.73
CA LEU A 193 -6.98 16.11 -25.24
C LEU A 193 -5.77 16.70 -25.96
N THR A 194 -5.97 17.75 -26.76
CA THR A 194 -4.93 18.35 -27.60
C THR A 194 -4.39 19.66 -27.05
N ASP A 195 -5.14 20.31 -26.15
CA ASP A 195 -4.78 21.55 -25.49
C ASP A 195 -3.45 21.44 -24.72
N ILE A 196 -2.58 22.44 -24.85
CA ILE A 196 -1.23 22.40 -24.25
C ILE A 196 -1.24 22.50 -22.72
N TYR A 197 -2.30 23.06 -22.12
CA TYR A 197 -2.38 23.29 -20.68
C TYR A 197 -3.09 22.15 -19.95
N PHE A 198 -4.17 21.63 -20.51
CA PHE A 198 -5.01 20.61 -19.87
C PHE A 198 -4.63 19.17 -20.24
N SER A 199 -4.02 18.93 -21.39
CA SER A 199 -3.67 17.55 -21.82
C SER A 199 -2.78 16.82 -20.84
N LYS A 200 -1.87 17.52 -20.14
CA LYS A 200 -1.03 16.93 -19.07
C LYS A 200 -1.83 16.49 -17.84
N TYR A 201 -2.94 17.16 -17.56
CA TYR A 201 -3.87 16.85 -16.46
C TYR A 201 -5.10 16.07 -16.93
N PHE A 202 -5.10 15.55 -18.16
CA PHE A 202 -6.28 14.98 -18.79
C PHE A 202 -6.97 13.91 -17.92
N MET A 203 -6.21 12.98 -17.36
CA MET A 203 -6.79 11.93 -16.51
C MET A 203 -7.40 12.46 -15.21
N LEU A 204 -6.86 13.56 -14.66
CA LEU A 204 -7.39 14.20 -13.45
C LEU A 204 -8.76 14.83 -13.70
N ILE A 205 -8.99 15.40 -14.88
CA ILE A 205 -10.28 16.01 -15.24
C ILE A 205 -11.27 14.99 -15.82
N GLN A 206 -10.81 14.01 -16.60
CA GLN A 206 -11.66 12.99 -17.21
C GLN A 206 -12.33 12.08 -16.17
N LYS A 207 -11.64 11.77 -15.05
CA LYS A 207 -12.22 10.91 -14.00
C LYS A 207 -13.46 11.49 -13.32
N GLU A 208 -13.65 12.81 -13.42
CA GLU A 208 -14.77 13.50 -12.78
C GLU A 208 -16.06 13.43 -13.60
N SER A 209 -15.99 12.87 -14.82
CA SER A 209 -17.14 12.62 -15.67
C SER A 209 -17.41 11.12 -15.79
N PRO A 210 -18.67 10.71 -16.07
CA PRO A 210 -19.00 9.31 -16.30
C PRO A 210 -18.09 8.66 -17.35
N LEU A 211 -17.63 7.43 -17.09
CA LEU A 211 -16.80 6.66 -18.02
C LEU A 211 -17.64 5.91 -19.07
N ASP A 212 -18.32 6.67 -19.92
CA ASP A 212 -19.05 6.15 -21.08
C ASP A 212 -18.11 5.80 -22.26
N GLU A 213 -18.69 5.34 -23.39
CA GLU A 213 -17.93 5.01 -24.60
C GLU A 213 -17.06 6.17 -25.12
N LYS A 214 -17.54 7.43 -24.97
CA LYS A 214 -16.76 8.62 -25.38
C LYS A 214 -15.56 8.81 -24.46
N ALA A 215 -15.75 8.67 -23.16
CA ALA A 215 -14.68 8.75 -22.17
C ALA A 215 -13.60 7.68 -22.41
N ILE A 216 -13.99 6.43 -22.67
CA ILE A 216 -13.05 5.34 -22.99
C ILE A 216 -12.22 5.70 -24.23
N LYS A 217 -12.88 6.16 -25.30
CA LYS A 217 -12.19 6.63 -26.51
C LYS A 217 -11.21 7.75 -26.19
N ARG A 218 -11.61 8.77 -25.42
CA ARG A 218 -10.73 9.87 -25.04
C ARG A 218 -9.53 9.40 -24.21
N ILE A 219 -9.72 8.46 -23.28
CA ILE A 219 -8.62 7.89 -22.48
C ILE A 219 -7.60 7.21 -23.41
N ILE A 220 -8.06 6.38 -24.34
CA ILE A 220 -7.20 5.72 -25.34
C ILE A 220 -6.46 6.76 -26.20
N ASP A 221 -7.18 7.76 -26.71
CA ASP A 221 -6.59 8.85 -27.51
C ASP A 221 -5.54 9.63 -26.71
N SER A 222 -5.78 9.90 -25.42
CA SER A 222 -4.83 10.58 -24.53
C SER A 222 -3.55 9.76 -24.32
N ILE A 223 -3.67 8.43 -24.19
CA ILE A 223 -2.50 7.55 -24.11
C ILE A 223 -1.69 7.63 -25.41
N HIS A 224 -2.34 7.57 -26.57
CA HIS A 224 -1.66 7.69 -27.86
C HIS A 224 -0.96 9.05 -28.03
N ILE A 225 -1.64 10.15 -27.66
CA ILE A 225 -1.09 11.51 -27.70
C ILE A 225 0.13 11.65 -26.78
N GLY A 226 0.12 11.01 -25.61
CA GLY A 226 1.30 10.91 -24.73
C GLY A 226 1.68 12.19 -23.99
N LYS A 227 0.80 13.21 -23.94
CA LYS A 227 1.03 14.43 -23.15
C LYS A 227 0.71 14.25 -21.65
N CYS A 228 -0.25 13.38 -21.32
CA CYS A 228 -0.53 12.99 -19.94
C CYS A 228 0.48 11.94 -19.47
N GLN A 229 1.12 12.17 -18.33
CA GLN A 229 2.11 11.23 -17.79
C GLN A 229 1.46 9.88 -17.44
N THR A 230 2.17 8.78 -17.71
CA THR A 230 1.72 7.41 -17.44
C THR A 230 1.21 7.24 -16.01
N TYR A 231 1.87 7.86 -15.03
CA TYR A 231 1.48 7.85 -13.62
C TYR A 231 0.01 8.21 -13.38
N TRP A 232 -0.56 9.19 -14.10
CA TRP A 232 -1.92 9.66 -13.84
C TRP A 232 -3.01 8.65 -14.23
N TYR A 233 -2.70 7.65 -15.06
CA TYR A 233 -3.66 6.60 -15.43
C TYR A 233 -3.98 5.66 -14.26
N LYS A 234 -3.14 5.63 -13.21
CA LYS A 234 -3.42 4.86 -11.98
C LYS A 234 -4.73 5.28 -11.32
N LEU A 235 -5.21 6.50 -11.57
CA LEU A 235 -6.49 7.02 -11.08
C LEU A 235 -7.67 6.14 -11.49
N LEU A 236 -7.55 5.34 -12.57
CA LEU A 236 -8.55 4.33 -12.93
C LEU A 236 -8.74 3.27 -11.84
N GLY A 237 -7.69 2.93 -11.09
CA GLY A 237 -7.75 2.00 -9.96
C GLY A 237 -8.42 2.57 -8.72
N TYR A 238 -8.39 3.89 -8.52
CA TYR A 238 -8.84 4.55 -7.29
C TYR A 238 -10.27 5.08 -7.38
N GLY A 239 -10.86 5.41 -6.22
CA GLY A 239 -12.17 6.07 -6.16
C GLY A 239 -13.32 5.28 -6.78
N LYS A 240 -13.20 3.95 -6.89
CA LYS A 240 -14.15 3.06 -7.57
C LYS A 240 -14.36 3.37 -9.07
N VAL A 241 -13.46 4.13 -9.70
CA VAL A 241 -13.55 4.48 -11.13
C VAL A 241 -13.57 3.21 -12.00
N HIS A 242 -12.72 2.24 -11.67
CA HIS A 242 -12.71 0.93 -12.33
C HIS A 242 -14.04 0.20 -12.28
N GLU A 243 -14.95 0.46 -11.33
CA GLU A 243 -16.25 -0.22 -11.24
C GLU A 243 -17.21 0.20 -12.36
N GLN A 244 -17.00 1.39 -12.95
CA GLN A 244 -17.79 1.88 -14.09
C GLN A 244 -17.41 1.20 -15.41
N LEU A 245 -16.26 0.53 -15.45
CA LEU A 245 -15.73 -0.12 -16.65
C LEU A 245 -16.08 -1.61 -16.68
N SER A 246 -16.43 -2.10 -17.86
CA SER A 246 -16.44 -3.54 -18.12
C SER A 246 -15.01 -4.08 -18.16
N ASP A 247 -14.85 -5.40 -17.95
CA ASP A 247 -13.54 -6.04 -18.07
C ASP A 247 -12.96 -5.88 -19.48
N ASN A 248 -13.81 -5.83 -20.51
CA ASN A 248 -13.37 -5.61 -21.89
C ASN A 248 -12.85 -4.19 -22.11
N ASP A 249 -13.55 -3.17 -21.61
CA ASP A 249 -13.14 -1.77 -21.76
C ASP A 249 -11.84 -1.50 -21.00
N LEU A 250 -11.73 -2.03 -19.77
CA LEU A 250 -10.52 -1.92 -18.99
C LEU A 250 -9.35 -2.64 -19.68
N TYR A 251 -9.59 -3.84 -20.21
CA TYR A 251 -8.58 -4.59 -20.98
C TYR A 251 -8.11 -3.80 -22.21
N LEU A 252 -9.01 -3.14 -22.95
CA LEU A 252 -8.65 -2.30 -24.10
C LEU A 252 -7.74 -1.14 -23.68
N ILE A 253 -8.12 -0.40 -22.63
CA ILE A 253 -7.32 0.73 -22.11
C ILE A 253 -5.93 0.25 -21.68
N LEU A 254 -5.86 -0.83 -20.89
CA LEU A 254 -4.60 -1.36 -20.39
C LEU A 254 -3.73 -1.92 -21.53
N SER A 255 -4.32 -2.54 -22.55
CA SER A 255 -3.58 -3.03 -23.73
C SER A 255 -2.90 -1.90 -24.52
N VAL A 256 -3.49 -0.71 -24.53
CA VAL A 256 -2.84 0.47 -25.15
C VAL A 256 -1.76 1.02 -24.22
N LEU A 257 -2.04 1.07 -22.91
CA LEU A 257 -1.12 1.56 -21.89
C LEU A 257 0.17 0.75 -21.78
N SER A 258 0.11 -0.57 -22.01
CA SER A 258 1.27 -1.47 -21.95
C SER A 258 2.38 -1.15 -22.96
N ASN A 259 2.10 -0.35 -23.98
CA ASN A 259 3.10 0.12 -24.94
C ASN A 259 3.88 1.36 -24.45
N LYS A 260 3.60 1.86 -23.25
CA LYS A 260 4.30 3.00 -22.66
C LYS A 260 5.42 2.52 -21.74
N ASN A 261 6.47 3.34 -21.64
CA ASN A 261 7.50 3.12 -20.64
C ASN A 261 6.91 3.28 -19.23
N ASP A 262 7.44 2.52 -18.27
CA ASP A 262 7.06 2.56 -16.85
C ASP A 262 5.56 2.32 -16.61
N SER A 263 4.88 1.60 -17.52
CA SER A 263 3.45 1.30 -17.41
C SER A 263 3.15 0.12 -16.49
N THR A 264 4.10 -0.80 -16.29
CA THR A 264 3.88 -2.05 -15.55
C THR A 264 3.36 -1.78 -14.14
N GLU A 265 4.01 -0.88 -13.40
CA GLU A 265 3.60 -0.55 -12.03
C GLU A 265 2.20 0.05 -11.98
N VAL A 266 1.92 1.02 -12.86
CA VAL A 266 0.62 1.68 -12.98
C VAL A 266 -0.48 0.67 -13.32
N MET A 267 -0.22 -0.23 -14.27
CA MET A 267 -1.18 -1.26 -14.67
C MET A 267 -1.44 -2.26 -13.54
N LEU A 268 -0.41 -2.74 -12.85
CA LEU A 268 -0.55 -3.64 -11.71
C LEU A 268 -1.33 -2.98 -10.57
N GLU A 269 -1.16 -1.68 -10.34
CA GLU A 269 -1.91 -0.93 -9.32
C GLU A 269 -3.41 -0.85 -9.68
N ILE A 270 -3.74 -0.61 -10.95
CA ILE A 270 -5.13 -0.62 -11.44
C ILE A 270 -5.75 -2.03 -11.31
N LEU A 271 -4.99 -3.06 -11.71
CA LEU A 271 -5.42 -4.46 -11.68
C LEU A 271 -5.61 -4.96 -10.26
N TYR A 272 -4.72 -4.62 -9.34
CA TYR A 272 -4.84 -4.89 -7.91
C TYR A 272 -6.16 -4.36 -7.34
N MET A 273 -6.52 -3.12 -7.69
CA MET A 273 -7.78 -2.54 -7.22
C MET A 273 -9.01 -3.21 -7.83
N ARG A 274 -8.96 -3.56 -9.13
CA ARG A 274 -10.08 -4.21 -9.85
C ARG A 274 -10.30 -5.66 -9.42
N LEU A 275 -9.24 -6.43 -9.24
CA LEU A 275 -9.33 -7.89 -9.04
C LEU A 275 -9.85 -8.28 -7.65
N LYS A 276 -9.77 -7.40 -6.64
CA LYS A 276 -10.42 -7.60 -5.33
C LYS A 276 -11.93 -7.88 -5.42
N LYS A 277 -12.58 -7.54 -6.53
CA LYS A 277 -14.03 -7.69 -6.75
C LYS A 277 -14.40 -8.49 -8.00
N SER A 278 -13.40 -8.92 -8.78
CA SER A 278 -13.64 -9.53 -10.08
C SER A 278 -13.65 -11.05 -10.01
N SER A 279 -14.27 -11.70 -10.99
CA SER A 279 -14.17 -13.15 -11.16
C SER A 279 -12.74 -13.55 -11.55
N PRO A 280 -12.20 -14.67 -11.05
CA PRO A 280 -10.83 -15.10 -11.33
C PRO A 280 -10.53 -15.41 -12.81
N TYR A 281 -11.54 -15.48 -13.69
CA TYR A 281 -11.38 -15.95 -15.08
C TYR A 281 -11.52 -14.88 -16.17
N SER A 282 -11.40 -13.59 -15.84
CA SER A 282 -11.56 -12.52 -16.84
C SER A 282 -10.30 -12.29 -17.70
N SER A 283 -10.48 -11.57 -18.82
CA SER A 283 -9.37 -11.07 -19.66
C SER A 283 -8.41 -10.18 -18.86
N VAL A 284 -8.91 -9.48 -17.86
CA VAL A 284 -8.18 -8.62 -16.93
C VAL A 284 -7.27 -9.45 -16.01
N THR A 285 -7.75 -10.59 -15.51
CA THR A 285 -6.92 -11.55 -14.76
C THR A 285 -5.74 -12.05 -15.59
N GLN A 286 -5.99 -12.48 -16.84
CA GLN A 286 -4.93 -12.98 -17.71
C GLN A 286 -3.87 -11.91 -18.02
N MET A 287 -4.29 -10.66 -18.15
CA MET A 287 -3.36 -9.53 -18.31
C MET A 287 -2.50 -9.32 -17.06
N ALA A 288 -3.09 -9.40 -15.86
CA ALA A 288 -2.36 -9.27 -14.61
C ALA A 288 -1.28 -10.36 -14.47
N LEU A 289 -1.64 -11.61 -14.70
CA LEU A 289 -0.69 -12.74 -14.66
C LEU A 289 0.44 -12.57 -15.69
N ARG A 290 0.11 -12.10 -16.91
CA ARG A 290 1.12 -11.81 -17.94
C ARG A 290 2.10 -10.71 -17.50
N LEU A 291 1.60 -9.61 -16.92
CA LEU A 291 2.47 -8.54 -16.42
C LEU A 291 3.39 -9.03 -15.31
N ILE A 292 2.88 -9.84 -14.37
CA ILE A 292 3.70 -10.42 -13.29
C ILE A 292 4.79 -11.33 -13.88
N SER A 293 4.49 -12.10 -14.92
CA SER A 293 5.49 -12.95 -15.60
C SER A 293 6.59 -12.18 -16.35
N GLN A 294 6.44 -10.86 -16.49
CA GLN A 294 7.39 -9.98 -17.19
C GLN A 294 7.95 -8.86 -16.30
N ALA A 295 7.52 -8.80 -15.03
CA ALA A 295 7.93 -7.76 -14.10
C ALA A 295 9.42 -7.87 -13.76
N ASP A 296 10.10 -6.73 -13.70
CA ASP A 296 11.50 -6.65 -13.31
C ASP A 296 11.68 -6.66 -11.78
N ASN A 297 12.94 -6.72 -11.33
CA ASN A 297 13.29 -6.74 -9.91
C ASN A 297 12.72 -5.54 -9.12
N ASN A 298 12.72 -4.34 -9.68
CA ASN A 298 12.27 -3.14 -9.00
C ASN A 298 10.75 -3.14 -8.84
N THR A 299 10.02 -3.52 -9.89
CA THR A 299 8.57 -3.67 -9.88
C THR A 299 8.16 -4.71 -8.83
N ILE A 300 8.79 -5.90 -8.83
CA ILE A 300 8.46 -6.95 -7.87
C ILE A 300 8.70 -6.47 -6.43
N ARG A 301 9.82 -5.79 -6.16
CA ARG A 301 10.14 -5.26 -4.84
C ARG A 301 9.16 -4.19 -4.36
N ILE A 302 8.84 -3.21 -5.20
CA ILE A 302 7.96 -2.09 -4.82
C ILE A 302 6.51 -2.56 -4.66
N MET A 303 6.12 -3.58 -5.43
CA MET A 303 4.74 -4.05 -5.53
C MET A 303 4.50 -5.42 -4.91
N ASP A 304 5.38 -5.91 -4.03
CA ASP A 304 5.31 -7.25 -3.44
C ASP A 304 3.90 -7.57 -2.89
N TYR A 305 3.35 -6.63 -2.13
CA TYR A 305 2.01 -6.76 -1.56
C TYR A 305 0.91 -6.85 -2.62
N GLN A 306 0.94 -5.96 -3.62
CA GLN A 306 -0.03 -5.90 -4.69
C GLN A 306 0.03 -7.15 -5.58
N ILE A 307 1.23 -7.60 -5.94
CA ILE A 307 1.46 -8.81 -6.74
C ILE A 307 0.94 -10.05 -6.00
N GLY A 308 1.31 -10.23 -4.73
CA GLY A 308 0.81 -11.36 -3.93
C GLY A 308 -0.72 -11.36 -3.81
N SER A 309 -1.33 -10.18 -3.63
CA SER A 309 -2.78 -10.07 -3.54
C SER A 309 -3.48 -10.30 -4.89
N ILE A 310 -2.86 -9.93 -6.01
CA ILE A 310 -3.32 -10.31 -7.35
C ILE A 310 -3.30 -11.84 -7.49
N ILE A 311 -2.20 -12.50 -7.11
CA ILE A 311 -2.07 -13.96 -7.18
C ILE A 311 -3.21 -14.64 -6.39
N GLU A 312 -3.45 -14.19 -5.16
CA GLU A 312 -4.56 -14.65 -4.31
C GLU A 312 -5.94 -14.43 -4.96
N SER A 313 -6.13 -13.32 -5.67
CA SER A 313 -7.40 -13.00 -6.34
C SER A 313 -7.60 -13.76 -7.66
N CYS A 314 -6.52 -14.26 -8.26
CA CYS A 314 -6.54 -14.95 -9.55
C CYS A 314 -6.75 -16.47 -9.45
N THR A 315 -6.88 -17.01 -8.23
CA THR A 315 -7.06 -18.44 -8.00
C THR A 315 -8.51 -18.83 -7.81
N ASP A 316 -8.92 -19.91 -8.46
CA ASP A 316 -10.10 -20.67 -8.07
C ASP A 316 -9.66 -21.74 -7.06
N LEU A 317 -10.28 -21.76 -5.87
CA LEU A 317 -10.06 -22.76 -4.83
C LEU A 317 -10.22 -24.22 -5.34
N HIS A 318 -10.81 -24.42 -6.53
CA HIS A 318 -11.15 -25.73 -7.08
C HIS A 318 -10.39 -26.15 -8.33
N SER A 319 -9.42 -25.37 -8.82
CA SER A 319 -8.60 -25.76 -9.99
C SER A 319 -7.20 -26.23 -9.56
N PRO A 320 -6.94 -27.54 -9.52
CA PRO A 320 -5.64 -28.12 -9.13
C PRO A 320 -4.55 -27.98 -10.21
N LYS A 321 -4.69 -27.07 -11.18
CA LYS A 321 -3.79 -26.97 -12.33
C LYS A 321 -3.03 -25.65 -12.33
N GLU A 322 -1.71 -25.80 -12.30
CA GLU A 322 -0.65 -24.82 -12.55
C GLU A 322 -1.14 -23.60 -13.35
N HIS A 323 -1.42 -22.49 -12.67
CA HIS A 323 -1.61 -21.21 -13.34
C HIS A 323 -0.23 -20.53 -13.45
N ALA A 324 0.15 -20.24 -14.70
CA ALA A 324 1.30 -19.42 -15.09
C ALA A 324 2.68 -19.93 -14.61
N PRO A 325 3.20 -21.05 -15.14
CA PRO A 325 4.59 -21.47 -14.92
C PRO A 325 5.62 -20.36 -15.22
N GLU A 326 5.27 -19.43 -16.11
CA GLU A 326 6.09 -18.27 -16.47
C GLU A 326 6.29 -17.30 -15.30
N ILE A 327 5.35 -17.21 -14.35
CA ILE A 327 5.51 -16.38 -13.14
C ILE A 327 6.61 -16.95 -12.26
N PHE A 328 6.58 -18.27 -12.01
CA PHE A 328 7.63 -18.94 -11.24
C PHE A 328 9.00 -18.75 -11.91
N ASP A 329 9.06 -18.93 -13.23
CA ASP A 329 10.30 -18.77 -13.99
C ASP A 329 10.82 -17.33 -13.94
N ASN A 330 9.95 -16.33 -14.03
CA ASN A 330 10.34 -14.93 -13.89
C ASN A 330 10.89 -14.65 -12.48
N ILE A 331 10.16 -15.03 -11.41
CA ILE A 331 10.59 -14.77 -10.03
C ILE A 331 11.93 -15.45 -9.74
N ILE A 332 12.10 -16.70 -10.14
CA ILE A 332 13.39 -17.41 -10.00
C ILE A 332 14.49 -16.68 -10.78
N SER A 333 14.20 -16.19 -11.99
CA SER A 333 15.16 -15.39 -12.76
C SER A 333 15.54 -14.10 -12.04
N GLN A 334 14.59 -13.37 -11.46
CA GLN A 334 14.86 -12.14 -10.72
C GLN A 334 15.67 -12.40 -9.43
N LEU A 335 15.39 -13.50 -8.72
CA LEU A 335 16.14 -13.94 -7.54
C LEU A 335 17.60 -14.33 -7.85
N LYS A 336 17.87 -14.83 -9.06
CA LYS A 336 19.24 -15.12 -9.51
C LYS A 336 20.05 -13.87 -9.85
N ASP A 337 19.37 -12.78 -10.20
CA ASP A 337 20.02 -11.53 -10.55
C ASP A 337 20.29 -10.69 -9.29
N ARG A 338 19.31 -9.90 -8.83
CA ARG A 338 19.48 -8.94 -7.73
C ARG A 338 18.31 -8.87 -6.75
N LEU A 339 17.23 -9.63 -6.97
CA LEU A 339 16.09 -9.63 -6.07
C LEU A 339 16.39 -10.50 -4.84
N SER A 340 16.17 -9.97 -3.64
CA SER A 340 16.24 -10.77 -2.42
C SER A 340 14.92 -11.48 -2.15
N ILE A 341 14.93 -12.62 -1.45
CA ILE A 341 13.71 -13.23 -0.90
C ILE A 341 12.96 -12.25 0.00
N LEU A 342 13.68 -11.37 0.72
CA LEU A 342 13.09 -10.34 1.58
C LEU A 342 12.33 -9.27 0.80
N ASP A 343 12.70 -9.04 -0.46
CA ASP A 343 12.07 -8.03 -1.32
C ASP A 343 10.74 -8.54 -1.89
N CYS A 344 10.48 -9.85 -1.89
CA CYS A 344 9.30 -10.46 -2.50
C CYS A 344 8.62 -11.49 -1.58
N GLN A 345 8.68 -11.27 -0.27
CA GLN A 345 8.23 -12.24 0.72
C GLN A 345 6.72 -12.51 0.61
N TYR A 346 5.90 -11.47 0.45
CA TYR A 346 4.45 -11.62 0.37
C TYR A 346 4.03 -12.35 -0.91
N THR A 347 4.71 -12.06 -2.02
CA THR A 347 4.53 -12.77 -3.29
C THR A 347 4.85 -14.26 -3.13
N LEU A 348 5.98 -14.61 -2.52
CA LEU A 348 6.35 -16.01 -2.28
C LEU A 348 5.39 -16.72 -1.33
N GLU A 349 4.91 -16.05 -0.27
CA GLU A 349 3.88 -16.58 0.63
C GLU A 349 2.60 -16.92 -0.15
N LYS A 350 2.12 -16.01 -1.00
CA LYS A 350 0.90 -16.23 -1.79
C LYS A 350 1.07 -17.30 -2.86
N LEU A 351 2.25 -17.42 -3.47
CA LEU A 351 2.54 -18.52 -4.39
C LEU A 351 2.55 -19.88 -3.68
N ALA A 352 3.16 -19.99 -2.51
CA ALA A 352 3.17 -21.22 -1.74
C ALA A 352 1.76 -21.60 -1.25
N GLN A 353 1.00 -20.62 -0.74
CA GLN A 353 -0.35 -20.82 -0.22
C GLN A 353 -1.34 -21.23 -1.31
N TRP A 354 -1.33 -20.53 -2.46
CA TRP A 354 -2.36 -20.69 -3.48
C TRP A 354 -1.96 -21.60 -4.65
N TRP A 355 -0.67 -21.73 -4.94
CA TRP A 355 -0.13 -22.60 -6.01
C TRP A 355 0.97 -23.57 -5.50
N PRO A 356 0.69 -24.40 -4.49
CA PRO A 356 1.71 -25.20 -3.79
C PRO A 356 2.42 -26.21 -4.70
N TYR A 357 1.71 -26.89 -5.60
CA TYR A 357 2.31 -27.85 -6.54
C TYR A 357 3.33 -27.19 -7.47
N GLY A 358 2.97 -26.03 -8.05
CA GLY A 358 3.86 -25.25 -8.91
C GLY A 358 5.07 -24.71 -8.13
N PHE A 359 4.82 -24.24 -6.90
CA PHE A 359 5.86 -23.75 -6.00
C PHE A 359 6.90 -24.83 -5.69
N ILE A 360 6.48 -26.02 -5.21
CA ILE A 360 7.38 -27.13 -4.89
C ILE A 360 8.15 -27.57 -6.15
N LYS A 361 7.46 -27.76 -7.27
CA LYS A 361 8.07 -28.21 -8.52
C LYS A 361 9.16 -27.25 -8.99
N LYS A 362 8.92 -25.94 -8.95
CA LYS A 362 9.86 -24.93 -9.46
C LYS A 362 10.96 -24.57 -8.46
N PHE A 363 10.63 -24.30 -7.20
CA PHE A 363 11.60 -23.85 -6.20
C PHE A 363 12.38 -24.98 -5.52
N VAL A 364 11.84 -26.20 -5.46
CA VAL A 364 12.46 -27.32 -4.73
C VAL A 364 12.91 -28.45 -5.65
N LEU A 365 12.01 -28.98 -6.47
CA LEU A 365 12.29 -30.20 -7.23
C LEU A 365 13.06 -29.94 -8.52
N SER A 366 12.96 -28.75 -9.10
CA SER A 366 13.72 -28.37 -10.29
C SER A 366 15.10 -27.83 -9.92
N ASP A 367 16.07 -28.05 -10.81
CA ASP A 367 17.42 -27.48 -10.64
C ASP A 367 17.45 -25.97 -10.97
N SER A 368 16.30 -25.38 -11.33
CA SER A 368 16.16 -23.96 -11.66
C SER A 368 16.62 -23.07 -10.52
N CYS A 369 16.55 -23.55 -9.28
CA CYS A 369 16.84 -22.77 -8.09
C CYS A 369 18.23 -23.08 -7.48
N SER A 370 19.01 -23.98 -8.11
CA SER A 370 20.32 -24.46 -7.63
C SER A 370 21.42 -23.39 -7.55
N SER A 371 21.29 -22.29 -8.32
CA SER A 371 22.23 -21.17 -8.31
C SER A 371 21.81 -20.02 -7.39
N VAL A 372 20.64 -20.10 -6.76
CA VAL A 372 20.22 -19.12 -5.75
C VAL A 372 21.09 -19.36 -4.50
N PRO A 373 21.73 -18.32 -3.93
CA PRO A 373 22.72 -18.50 -2.87
C PRO A 373 22.21 -19.37 -1.72
N TYR A 374 23.05 -20.31 -1.26
CA TYR A 374 22.74 -21.26 -0.18
C TYR A 374 22.17 -20.60 1.10
N CYS A 375 22.57 -19.34 1.39
CA CYS A 375 22.04 -18.53 2.49
C CYS A 375 20.54 -18.22 2.37
N ALA A 376 19.98 -18.17 1.15
CA ALA A 376 18.56 -17.98 0.90
C ALA A 376 17.70 -19.21 1.26
N TYR A 377 18.32 -20.37 1.47
CA TYR A 377 17.63 -21.61 1.86
C TYR A 377 17.78 -21.92 3.36
N HIS A 378 18.91 -21.58 3.95
CA HIS A 378 19.31 -22.07 5.28
C HIS A 378 19.40 -20.96 6.35
N ASP A 379 19.09 -19.70 6.04
CA ASP A 379 18.94 -18.68 7.08
C ASP A 379 17.69 -19.00 7.92
N SER A 380 17.88 -19.14 9.23
CA SER A 380 16.86 -19.62 10.16
C SER A 380 15.67 -18.66 10.28
N GLU A 381 15.79 -17.41 9.85
CA GLU A 381 14.70 -16.42 9.87
C GLU A 381 14.06 -16.19 8.49
N TYR A 382 14.74 -16.52 7.38
CA TYR A 382 14.38 -16.01 6.04
C TYR A 382 14.46 -17.04 4.89
N GLY A 383 14.68 -18.32 5.21
CA GLY A 383 14.79 -19.39 4.21
C GLY A 383 13.47 -19.84 3.57
N LEU A 384 13.56 -20.57 2.45
CA LEU A 384 12.40 -21.16 1.76
C LEU A 384 11.50 -22.03 2.65
N TRP A 385 12.07 -22.63 3.70
CA TRP A 385 11.35 -23.48 4.64
C TRP A 385 10.12 -22.76 5.24
N LYS A 386 10.17 -21.43 5.40
CA LYS A 386 9.05 -20.63 5.90
C LYS A 386 7.83 -20.74 5.00
N PHE A 387 8.03 -20.71 3.68
CA PHE A 387 6.95 -20.82 2.71
C PHE A 387 6.47 -22.27 2.57
N LEU A 388 7.40 -23.25 2.66
CA LEU A 388 7.04 -24.68 2.64
C LEU A 388 6.23 -25.08 3.88
N ALA A 389 6.49 -24.48 5.03
CA ALA A 389 5.71 -24.72 6.26
C ALA A 389 4.23 -24.29 6.16
N MET A 390 3.86 -23.52 5.13
CA MET A 390 2.47 -23.14 4.83
C MET A 390 1.74 -24.16 3.95
N ILE A 391 2.45 -25.13 3.37
CA ILE A 391 1.90 -26.11 2.44
C ILE A 391 1.53 -27.38 3.22
N ASP A 392 0.33 -27.89 2.95
CA ASP A 392 -0.13 -29.15 3.54
C ASP A 392 0.81 -30.31 3.24
N GLU A 393 1.11 -31.14 4.25
CA GLU A 393 2.04 -32.28 4.12
C GLU A 393 1.61 -33.26 3.01
N GLU A 394 0.31 -33.43 2.79
CA GLU A 394 -0.24 -34.26 1.70
C GLU A 394 0.22 -33.76 0.32
N VAL A 395 0.22 -32.44 0.09
CA VAL A 395 0.67 -31.85 -1.18
C VAL A 395 2.18 -32.06 -1.37
N ILE A 396 2.96 -31.97 -0.29
CA ILE A 396 4.40 -32.26 -0.32
C ILE A 396 4.65 -33.73 -0.69
N HIS A 397 3.91 -34.65 -0.08
CA HIS A 397 4.00 -36.08 -0.38
C HIS A 397 3.62 -36.37 -1.83
N ASP A 398 2.51 -35.81 -2.32
CA ASP A 398 2.08 -35.95 -3.71
C ASP A 398 3.15 -35.48 -4.70
N CYS A 399 3.80 -34.35 -4.43
CA CYS A 399 4.87 -33.82 -5.26
C CYS A 399 6.11 -34.73 -5.27
N CYS A 400 6.41 -35.41 -4.15
CA CYS A 400 7.57 -36.27 -4.03
C CYS A 400 7.32 -37.69 -4.57
N ALA A 401 6.08 -38.18 -4.52
CA ALA A 401 5.66 -39.53 -4.86
C ALA A 401 6.15 -40.09 -6.23
N PRO A 402 6.29 -39.29 -7.31
CA PRO A 402 6.77 -39.81 -8.60
C PRO A 402 8.21 -40.36 -8.58
N ASP A 403 9.06 -39.82 -7.72
CA ASP A 403 10.44 -40.30 -7.49
C ASP A 403 10.85 -39.99 -6.04
N PRO A 404 10.39 -40.78 -5.06
CA PRO A 404 10.57 -40.47 -3.64
C PRO A 404 12.04 -40.41 -3.24
N GLN A 405 12.90 -41.22 -3.86
CA GLN A 405 14.32 -41.27 -3.53
C GLN A 405 15.03 -39.96 -3.92
N VAL A 406 14.77 -39.44 -5.12
CA VAL A 406 15.38 -38.17 -5.54
C VAL A 406 14.67 -36.97 -4.91
N ASN A 407 13.34 -36.98 -4.88
CA ASN A 407 12.56 -35.82 -4.48
C ASN A 407 12.64 -35.56 -2.98
N TYR A 408 12.67 -36.59 -2.13
CA TYR A 408 12.86 -36.38 -0.68
C TYR A 408 14.24 -35.82 -0.35
N LEU A 409 15.30 -36.19 -1.09
CA LEU A 409 16.62 -35.58 -0.91
C LEU A 409 16.63 -34.09 -1.29
N LYS A 410 15.91 -33.71 -2.35
CA LYS A 410 15.74 -32.29 -2.73
C LYS A 410 14.92 -31.54 -1.70
N MET A 411 13.82 -32.13 -1.24
CA MET A 411 12.94 -31.56 -0.23
C MET A 411 13.64 -31.39 1.13
N ALA A 412 14.45 -32.36 1.54
CA ALA A 412 15.21 -32.30 2.80
C ALA A 412 16.18 -31.12 2.88
N LYS A 413 16.70 -30.64 1.74
CA LYS A 413 17.57 -29.46 1.66
C LYS A 413 16.81 -28.14 1.82
N ALA A 414 15.50 -28.14 1.61
CA ALA A 414 14.68 -26.94 1.65
C ALA A 414 13.83 -26.82 2.93
N LEU A 415 13.56 -27.93 3.60
CA LEU A 415 12.75 -27.97 4.82
C LEU A 415 13.56 -27.71 6.09
N ASN A 416 12.86 -27.19 7.11
CA ASN A 416 13.33 -27.26 8.49
C ASN A 416 12.76 -28.53 9.13
N PRO A 417 13.60 -29.52 9.47
CA PRO A 417 13.11 -30.83 9.91
C PRO A 417 12.62 -30.85 11.36
N LYS A 418 12.72 -29.73 12.09
CA LYS A 418 12.38 -29.62 13.51
C LYS A 418 11.32 -28.56 13.79
N VAL A 419 10.58 -28.77 14.85
CA VAL A 419 9.57 -27.86 15.40
C VAL A 419 9.76 -27.74 16.92
N ARG A 420 9.31 -26.64 17.51
CA ARG A 420 9.22 -26.49 18.97
C ARG A 420 7.80 -26.79 19.44
N THR A 421 7.67 -27.59 20.49
CA THR A 421 6.39 -27.83 21.16
C THR A 421 5.98 -26.61 21.99
N GLU A 422 4.72 -26.57 22.44
CA GLU A 422 4.23 -25.55 23.37
C GLU A 422 5.03 -25.52 24.69
N GLU A 423 5.54 -26.68 25.10
CA GLU A 423 6.36 -26.88 26.31
C GLU A 423 7.82 -26.41 26.12
N GLY A 424 8.19 -26.03 24.89
CA GLY A 424 9.51 -25.51 24.54
C GLY A 424 10.52 -26.57 24.05
N ASP A 425 10.12 -27.84 24.03
CA ASP A 425 10.95 -28.95 23.57
C ASP A 425 11.10 -28.96 22.05
N VAL A 426 12.26 -29.41 21.56
CA VAL A 426 12.55 -29.51 20.12
C VAL A 426 12.31 -30.95 19.64
N CYS A 427 11.45 -31.10 18.65
CA CYS A 427 11.05 -32.41 18.09
C CYS A 427 11.20 -32.46 16.57
N TRP A 428 11.38 -33.66 16.02
CA TRP A 428 11.28 -33.88 14.58
C TRP A 428 9.86 -33.61 14.09
N THR A 429 9.74 -33.02 12.89
CA THR A 429 8.44 -32.87 12.22
C THR A 429 7.89 -34.22 11.76
N PRO A 430 6.55 -34.41 11.73
CA PRO A 430 5.94 -35.62 11.18
C PRO A 430 6.40 -35.91 9.74
N LEU A 431 6.44 -34.89 8.89
CA LEU A 431 6.98 -34.97 7.54
C LEU A 431 8.42 -35.50 7.48
N ALA A 432 9.34 -34.96 8.29
CA ALA A 432 10.73 -35.43 8.31
C ALA A 432 10.84 -36.90 8.72
N LEU A 433 10.07 -37.34 9.72
CA LEU A 433 10.03 -38.75 10.13
C LEU A 433 9.47 -39.63 9.01
N ASN A 434 8.37 -39.22 8.36
CA ASN A 434 7.78 -39.94 7.24
C ASN A 434 8.78 -40.12 6.08
N MET A 435 9.55 -39.07 5.75
CA MET A 435 10.61 -39.15 4.73
C MET A 435 11.65 -40.22 5.08
N LEU A 436 12.04 -40.37 6.35
CA LEU A 436 12.96 -41.44 6.77
C LEU A 436 12.37 -42.84 6.62
N GLU A 437 11.05 -42.99 6.77
CA GLU A 437 10.38 -44.27 6.60
C GLU A 437 10.19 -44.67 5.13
N GLN A 438 10.04 -43.69 4.25
CA GLN A 438 9.78 -43.89 2.81
C GLN A 438 11.07 -43.95 1.96
N HIS A 439 12.20 -43.46 2.47
CA HIS A 439 13.45 -43.41 1.75
C HIS A 439 14.30 -44.66 1.97
N ASP A 440 14.93 -45.18 0.90
CA ASP A 440 15.75 -46.40 0.96
C ASP A 440 17.04 -46.18 1.76
N SER A 441 17.55 -44.94 1.75
CA SER A 441 18.75 -44.51 2.46
C SER A 441 18.45 -43.44 3.50
N PRO A 442 17.83 -43.75 4.64
CA PRO A 442 17.42 -42.75 5.63
C PRO A 442 18.60 -42.01 6.26
N THR A 443 19.80 -42.62 6.28
CA THR A 443 21.02 -41.98 6.77
C THR A 443 21.45 -40.79 5.92
N GLU A 444 21.20 -40.82 4.61
CA GLU A 444 21.52 -39.71 3.70
C GLU A 444 20.63 -38.49 3.98
N LEU A 445 19.34 -38.70 4.22
CA LEU A 445 18.41 -37.66 4.67
C LEU A 445 18.83 -37.07 6.02
N LEU A 446 19.21 -37.92 6.97
CA LEU A 446 19.68 -37.48 8.29
C LEU A 446 20.96 -36.63 8.19
N ASP A 447 21.89 -36.97 7.29
CA ASP A 447 23.08 -36.17 7.05
C ASP A 447 22.74 -34.79 6.49
N ILE A 448 21.72 -34.68 5.61
CA ILE A 448 21.21 -33.39 5.13
C ILE A 448 20.58 -32.61 6.28
N PHE A 449 19.67 -33.22 7.05
CA PHE A 449 18.99 -32.58 8.17
C PHE A 449 19.95 -32.11 9.26
N LYS A 450 21.02 -32.85 9.51
CA LYS A 450 22.04 -32.47 10.49
C LYS A 450 22.64 -31.08 10.21
N ILE A 451 22.73 -30.68 8.95
CA ILE A 451 23.27 -29.35 8.58
C ILE A 451 22.44 -28.22 9.19
N THR A 452 21.11 -28.36 9.28
CA THR A 452 20.23 -27.35 9.89
C THR A 452 20.28 -27.33 11.43
N LEU A 453 20.85 -28.38 12.03
CA LEU A 453 21.07 -28.45 13.49
C LEU A 453 22.31 -27.64 13.93
N GLU A 454 23.20 -27.30 12.99
CA GLU A 454 24.41 -26.49 13.19
C GLU A 454 24.29 -25.15 12.43
N PRO A 455 23.47 -24.19 12.90
CA PRO A 455 23.15 -22.99 12.12
C PRO A 455 24.39 -22.17 11.76
N MET A 456 24.38 -21.55 10.58
CA MET A 456 25.45 -20.68 10.08
C MET A 456 25.13 -19.18 10.23
N SER A 457 23.88 -18.86 10.58
CA SER A 457 23.37 -17.55 10.95
C SER A 457 22.52 -17.73 12.20
N TRP A 458 22.70 -16.89 13.23
CA TRP A 458 21.98 -16.99 14.51
C TRP A 458 22.03 -15.67 15.28
N ARG A 459 21.13 -15.52 16.26
CA ARG A 459 21.19 -14.46 17.28
C ARG A 459 21.47 -15.09 18.65
N GLY A 460 22.30 -14.44 19.46
CA GLY A 460 22.69 -14.97 20.78
C GLY A 460 23.79 -16.03 20.70
N SER A 461 23.74 -17.02 21.59
CA SER A 461 24.71 -18.13 21.63
C SER A 461 24.33 -19.22 20.62
N ARG A 462 25.23 -19.49 19.68
CA ARG A 462 25.16 -20.64 18.79
C ARG A 462 25.27 -21.94 19.55
N ALA A 463 26.17 -21.98 20.53
CA ALA A 463 26.40 -23.17 21.34
C ALA A 463 25.11 -23.57 22.08
N GLU A 464 24.37 -22.61 22.62
CA GLU A 464 23.07 -22.85 23.27
C GLU A 464 22.02 -23.35 22.27
N ILE A 465 21.92 -22.74 21.08
CA ILE A 465 21.00 -23.20 20.02
C ILE A 465 21.33 -24.64 19.60
N MET A 466 22.62 -24.97 19.46
CA MET A 466 23.06 -26.32 19.15
C MET A 466 22.75 -27.28 20.31
N GLU A 467 23.06 -26.91 21.55
CA GLU A 467 22.77 -27.72 22.74
C GLU A 467 21.29 -28.09 22.85
N GLN A 468 20.40 -27.14 22.54
CA GLN A 468 18.94 -27.36 22.49
C GLN A 468 18.50 -28.36 21.40
N ASN A 469 19.33 -28.63 20.39
CA ASN A 469 19.04 -29.63 19.35
C ASN A 469 19.52 -31.05 19.73
N LEU A 470 20.26 -31.25 20.83
CA LEU A 470 20.73 -32.57 21.27
C LEU A 470 19.60 -33.60 21.49
N PRO A 471 18.43 -33.23 22.06
CA PRO A 471 17.32 -34.17 22.26
C PRO A 471 16.78 -34.80 20.96
N LEU A 472 16.97 -34.15 19.80
CA LEU A 472 16.56 -34.72 18.51
C LEU A 472 17.29 -36.04 18.20
N PHE A 473 18.54 -36.20 18.64
CA PHE A 473 19.26 -37.46 18.47
C PHE A 473 18.69 -38.56 19.38
N ASP A 474 18.25 -38.20 20.58
CA ASP A 474 17.65 -39.14 21.53
C ASP A 474 16.34 -39.71 21.01
N GLN A 475 15.51 -38.88 20.37
CA GLN A 475 14.26 -39.32 19.74
C GLN A 475 14.45 -40.40 18.66
N LEU A 476 15.65 -40.49 18.07
CA LEU A 476 15.97 -41.47 17.03
C LEU A 476 16.61 -42.76 17.56
N LEU A 477 16.98 -42.82 18.84
CA LEU A 477 17.64 -44.01 19.43
C LEU A 477 16.71 -45.23 19.49
N ASP A 478 15.39 -45.02 19.58
CA ASP A 478 14.38 -46.07 19.62
C ASP A 478 13.68 -46.28 18.27
N HIS A 479 14.19 -45.67 17.19
CA HIS A 479 13.59 -45.76 15.86
C HIS A 479 13.55 -47.21 15.33
N LYS A 480 12.53 -47.58 14.55
CA LYS A 480 12.35 -48.96 14.02
C LYS A 480 13.51 -49.45 13.14
N ASP A 481 14.06 -48.56 12.30
CA ASP A 481 15.20 -48.85 11.43
C ASP A 481 16.53 -48.80 12.20
N LYS A 482 17.29 -49.90 12.18
CA LYS A 482 18.62 -49.99 12.81
C LYS A 482 19.61 -48.97 12.26
N ARG A 483 19.56 -48.64 10.97
CA ARG A 483 20.45 -47.66 10.33
C ARG A 483 20.28 -46.27 10.95
N VAL A 484 19.03 -45.89 11.26
CA VAL A 484 18.69 -44.63 11.93
C VAL A 484 19.22 -44.61 13.37
N ARG A 485 19.01 -45.70 14.13
CA ARG A 485 19.54 -45.82 15.51
C ARG A 485 21.07 -45.73 15.57
N ASP A 486 21.75 -46.43 14.65
CA ASP A 486 23.21 -46.45 14.56
C ASP A 486 23.75 -45.04 14.19
N TRP A 487 23.08 -44.35 13.25
CA TRP A 487 23.40 -42.97 12.89
C TRP A 487 23.22 -42.01 14.07
N ALA A 488 22.11 -42.11 14.80
CA ALA A 488 21.80 -41.26 15.94
C ALA A 488 22.82 -41.43 17.07
N THR A 489 23.17 -42.68 17.41
CA THR A 489 24.18 -43.00 18.43
C THR A 489 25.54 -42.37 18.08
N THR A 490 25.97 -42.55 16.84
CA THR A 490 27.25 -42.03 16.35
C THR A 490 27.26 -40.51 16.35
N ASN A 491 26.25 -39.89 15.74
CA ASN A 491 26.21 -38.44 15.55
C ASN A 491 25.90 -37.66 16.82
N LYS A 492 25.16 -38.22 17.79
CA LYS A 492 24.95 -37.60 19.11
C LYS A 492 26.28 -37.28 19.79
N SER A 493 27.20 -38.25 19.80
CA SER A 493 28.52 -38.08 20.44
C SER A 493 29.38 -37.02 19.72
N LEU A 494 29.35 -37.01 18.39
CA LEU A 494 30.07 -36.02 17.57
C LEU A 494 29.51 -34.61 17.77
N PHE A 495 28.18 -34.49 17.77
CA PHE A 495 27.47 -33.24 17.91
C PHE A 495 27.65 -32.63 19.30
N ALA A 496 27.58 -33.44 20.38
CA ALA A 496 27.88 -32.97 21.74
C ALA A 496 29.32 -32.43 21.89
N ASN A 497 30.29 -33.08 21.24
CA ASN A 497 31.67 -32.58 21.19
C ASN A 497 31.78 -31.26 20.42
N ARG A 498 30.97 -31.07 19.37
CA ARG A 498 30.91 -29.82 18.60
C ARG A 498 30.32 -28.68 19.43
N VAL A 499 29.21 -28.91 20.14
CA VAL A 499 28.61 -27.96 21.10
C VAL A 499 29.65 -27.49 22.12
N LYS A 500 30.39 -28.41 22.74
CA LYS A 500 31.44 -28.07 23.71
C LYS A 500 32.54 -27.18 23.11
N LYS A 501 32.98 -27.46 21.89
CA LYS A 501 33.98 -26.64 21.19
C LYS A 501 33.46 -25.25 20.86
N GLU A 502 32.20 -25.15 20.44
CA GLU A 502 31.57 -23.87 20.13
C GLU A 502 31.47 -23.00 21.39
N LYS A 503 31.00 -23.57 22.50
CA LYS A 503 30.91 -22.89 23.80
C LYS A 503 32.26 -22.33 24.25
N GLN A 504 33.34 -23.11 24.10
CA GLN A 504 34.70 -22.66 24.39
C GLN A 504 35.16 -21.51 23.48
N SER A 505 34.73 -21.51 22.22
CA SER A 505 35.03 -20.43 21.26
C SER A 505 34.31 -19.15 21.65
N GLU A 506 33.01 -19.23 21.92
CA GLU A 506 32.19 -18.08 22.34
C GLU A 506 32.72 -17.45 23.63
N GLU A 507 33.02 -18.25 24.66
CA GLU A 507 33.62 -17.75 25.91
C GLU A 507 34.97 -17.05 25.68
N LYS A 508 35.78 -17.55 24.72
CA LYS A 508 37.07 -16.94 24.38
C LYS A 508 36.87 -15.61 23.67
N GLU A 509 35.92 -15.52 22.74
CA GLU A 509 35.58 -14.29 22.04
C GLU A 509 35.00 -13.23 22.99
N GLU A 510 34.15 -13.62 23.93
CA GLU A 510 33.64 -12.74 24.98
C GLU A 510 34.78 -12.19 25.84
N ARG A 511 35.66 -13.05 26.36
CA ARG A 511 36.84 -12.62 27.14
C ARG A 511 37.69 -11.59 26.39
N VAL A 512 38.00 -11.84 25.11
CA VAL A 512 38.78 -10.91 24.27
C VAL A 512 38.05 -9.59 24.03
N LYS A 513 36.72 -9.59 23.92
CA LYS A 513 35.93 -8.36 23.79
C LYS A 513 35.98 -7.55 25.08
N PHE A 514 35.80 -8.16 26.24
CA PHE A 514 35.77 -7.46 27.54
C PHE A 514 37.16 -6.97 27.98
N GLU A 515 38.25 -7.66 27.64
CA GLU A 515 39.63 -7.22 27.92
C GLU A 515 40.10 -6.01 27.09
N ARG A 516 39.33 -5.55 26.09
CA ARG A 516 39.65 -4.37 25.27
C ARG A 516 38.99 -3.06 25.73
N PHE A 517 38.12 -3.13 26.75
CA PHE A 517 37.40 -1.98 27.29
C PHE A 517 37.86 -1.57 28.70
N GLU A 518 38.86 -2.27 29.26
CA GLU A 518 39.71 -1.81 30.37
C GLU A 518 41.00 -1.18 29.82
#